data_AF-A0A3C0AGF5-F1
#
_entry.id   AF-A0A3C0AGF5-F1
#
_cell.length_a   1.000
_cell.length_b   1.000
_cell.length_c   1.000
_cell.angle_alpha   90.00
_cell.angle_beta   90.00
_cell.angle_gamma   90.00
#
_symmetry.space_group_name_H-M   'P 1'
#
loop_
_entity.id
_entity.type
_entity.pdbx_description
1 polymer ?
#
loop_
_entity_poly.entity_id
_entity_poly.type
_entity_poly.pdbx_seq_one_letter_code
_entity_poly.pdbx_strand_id
1 'polypeptide(L)'
;VKAAGATGLRGGAFKPRTSPYSFQGMKEEGLKLLALAREETGLAVVTEVMTPNHVDLLCQYADVLQIGARNMQNYHLLQAVGETRLPVLLKRGPSATIEEFLLATEYILDQ
;
A
#
# COMPACT_ATOMS: atom_id res chain seq x y z
N VAL A 1 -19.35 0.59 7.02
CA VAL A 1 -18.35 1.52 6.44
C VAL A 1 -18.98 2.42 5.38
N LYS A 2 -19.45 1.89 4.24
CA LYS A 2 -20.13 2.70 3.20
C LYS A 2 -21.35 3.48 3.73
N ALA A 3 -22.23 2.82 4.50
CA ALA A 3 -23.41 3.45 5.10
C ALA A 3 -23.07 4.62 6.06
N ALA A 4 -21.83 4.70 6.55
CA ALA A 4 -21.34 5.79 7.38
C ALA A 4 -20.71 6.94 6.55
N GLY A 5 -20.81 6.90 5.21
CA GLY A 5 -20.33 7.94 4.31
C GLY A 5 -18.88 7.81 3.85
N ALA A 6 -18.18 6.72 4.19
CA ALA A 6 -16.81 6.51 3.74
C ALA A 6 -16.71 6.31 2.21
N THR A 7 -15.58 6.73 1.64
CA THR A 7 -15.26 6.59 0.20
C THR A 7 -14.19 5.53 -0.09
N GLY A 8 -13.49 5.05 0.94
CA GLY A 8 -12.48 4.01 0.82
C GLY A 8 -12.52 2.98 1.94
N LEU A 9 -11.97 1.81 1.63
CA LEU A 9 -11.73 0.70 2.52
C LEU A 9 -10.23 0.38 2.50
N ARG A 10 -9.65 0.09 3.66
CA ARG A 10 -8.25 -0.35 3.76
C ARG A 10 -8.16 -1.75 4.34
N GLY A 11 -7.29 -2.57 3.77
CA GLY A 11 -6.98 -3.92 4.26
C GLY A 11 -5.56 -4.30 3.90
N GLY A 12 -4.88 -5.03 4.80
CA GLY A 12 -3.51 -5.47 4.54
C GLY A 12 -3.47 -6.94 4.20
N ALA A 13 -3.30 -7.26 2.92
CA ALA A 13 -3.11 -8.63 2.44
C ALA A 13 -1.73 -9.21 2.82
N PHE A 14 -0.72 -8.34 2.89
CA PHE A 14 0.63 -8.64 3.35
C PHE A 14 0.89 -7.87 4.65
N LYS A 15 1.53 -8.50 5.64
CA LYS A 15 1.79 -7.88 6.94
C LYS A 15 3.29 -7.84 7.26
N PRO A 16 3.90 -6.64 7.44
CA PRO A 16 5.25 -6.54 7.98
C PRO A 16 5.24 -6.86 9.47
N ARG A 17 5.57 -8.10 9.83
CA ARG A 17 5.63 -8.56 11.22
C ARG A 17 7.05 -8.60 11.71
N THR A 18 7.26 -8.16 12.94
CA THR A 18 8.54 -8.31 13.64
C THR A 18 8.87 -9.78 13.91
N SER A 19 7.85 -10.61 14.14
CA SER A 19 8.01 -12.05 14.36
C SER A 19 7.60 -12.84 13.12
N PRO A 20 8.41 -13.82 12.67
CA PRO A 20 8.07 -14.67 11.53
C PRO A 20 6.92 -15.64 11.85
N TYR A 21 6.68 -15.96 13.11
CA TYR A 21 5.60 -16.86 13.56
C TYR A 21 4.23 -16.19 13.64
N SER A 22 4.20 -14.88 13.48
CA SER A 22 2.97 -14.13 13.46
C SER A 22 2.21 -14.36 12.14
N PHE A 23 0.90 -14.13 12.17
CA PHE A 23 0.10 -14.09 10.95
C PHE A 23 0.69 -13.10 9.93
N GLN A 24 1.06 -13.64 8.76
CA GLN A 24 1.75 -12.92 7.67
C GLN A 24 0.80 -12.23 6.69
N GLY A 25 -0.52 -12.38 6.89
CA GLY A 25 -1.53 -11.94 5.93
C GLY A 25 -2.06 -13.09 5.07
N MET A 26 -3.18 -12.85 4.40
CA MET A 26 -3.83 -13.82 3.50
C MET A 26 -3.20 -13.81 2.09
N LYS A 27 -2.21 -12.94 1.85
CA LYS A 27 -1.55 -12.77 0.54
C LYS A 27 -2.59 -12.50 -0.55
N GLU A 28 -2.45 -13.10 -1.71
CA GLU A 28 -3.35 -12.91 -2.85
C GLU A 28 -4.81 -13.22 -2.52
N GLU A 29 -5.10 -14.21 -1.67
CA GLU A 29 -6.48 -14.48 -1.25
C GLU A 29 -7.10 -13.29 -0.52
N GLY A 30 -6.30 -12.58 0.28
CA GLY A 30 -6.72 -11.32 0.89
C GLY A 30 -6.96 -10.20 -0.11
N LEU A 31 -6.21 -10.17 -1.23
CA LEU A 31 -6.43 -9.20 -2.30
C LEU A 31 -7.74 -9.48 -3.06
N LYS A 32 -8.06 -10.75 -3.32
CA LYS A 32 -9.33 -11.17 -3.94
C LYS A 32 -10.52 -10.77 -3.08
N LEU A 33 -10.43 -10.96 -1.76
CA LEU A 33 -11.48 -10.52 -0.84
C LEU A 33 -11.64 -9.00 -0.82
N LEU A 34 -10.55 -8.24 -0.95
CA LEU A 34 -10.63 -6.78 -1.07
C LEU A 34 -11.26 -6.34 -2.39
N ALA A 35 -10.96 -7.02 -3.50
CA ALA A 35 -11.62 -6.76 -4.78
C ALA A 35 -13.12 -7.08 -4.73
N LEU A 36 -13.51 -8.21 -4.12
CA LEU A 36 -14.93 -8.51 -3.91
C LEU A 36 -15.62 -7.42 -3.08
N ALA A 37 -14.98 -6.97 -1.99
CA ALA A 37 -15.51 -5.88 -1.18
C ALA A 37 -15.63 -4.56 -1.98
N ARG A 38 -14.68 -4.28 -2.87
CA ARG A 38 -14.76 -3.13 -3.80
C ARG A 38 -15.96 -3.25 -4.72
N GLU A 39 -16.18 -4.40 -5.33
CA GLU A 39 -17.29 -4.67 -6.25
C GLU A 39 -18.65 -4.53 -5.54
N GLU A 40 -18.78 -5.07 -4.33
CA GLU A 40 -20.04 -5.03 -3.58
C GLU A 40 -20.37 -3.63 -3.03
N THR A 41 -19.35 -2.82 -2.70
CA THR A 41 -19.56 -1.57 -1.94
C THR A 41 -19.26 -0.29 -2.72
N GLY A 42 -18.53 -0.40 -3.83
CA GLY A 42 -17.97 0.74 -4.57
C GLY A 42 -17.01 1.60 -3.76
N LEU A 43 -16.39 1.05 -2.70
CA LEU A 43 -15.36 1.73 -1.91
C LEU A 43 -13.99 1.51 -2.54
N ALA A 44 -13.19 2.57 -2.66
CA ALA A 44 -11.82 2.46 -3.14
C ALA A 44 -10.95 1.63 -2.16
N VAL A 45 -10.15 0.70 -2.66
CA VAL A 45 -9.31 -0.21 -1.87
C VAL A 45 -7.90 0.34 -1.71
N VAL A 46 -7.47 0.45 -0.46
CA VAL A 46 -6.10 0.78 -0.07
C VAL A 46 -5.44 -0.44 0.55
N THR A 47 -4.33 -0.92 -0.02
CA THR A 47 -3.55 -2.05 0.51
C THR A 47 -2.05 -1.80 0.43
N GLU A 48 -1.29 -2.46 1.31
CA GLU A 48 0.14 -2.21 1.50
C GLU A 48 1.02 -3.05 0.56
N VAL A 49 1.93 -2.38 -0.14
CA VAL A 49 2.98 -3.02 -0.94
C VAL A 49 4.23 -3.17 -0.09
N MET A 50 4.80 -4.37 -0.09
CA MET A 50 5.94 -4.71 0.76
C MET A 50 7.26 -4.84 0.00
N THR A 51 7.20 -5.10 -1.31
CA THR A 51 8.34 -5.41 -2.17
C THR A 51 8.01 -5.03 -3.62
N PRO A 52 8.98 -4.57 -4.43
CA PRO A 52 8.79 -4.26 -5.86
C PRO A 52 8.11 -5.41 -6.63
N ASN A 53 8.46 -6.66 -6.33
CA ASN A 53 7.94 -7.84 -7.03
C ASN A 53 6.44 -8.04 -6.88
N HIS A 54 5.79 -7.37 -5.93
CA HIS A 54 4.34 -7.47 -5.72
C HIS A 54 3.57 -6.30 -6.35
N VAL A 55 4.24 -5.29 -6.90
CA VAL A 55 3.57 -4.08 -7.43
C VAL A 55 2.54 -4.44 -8.48
N ASP A 56 2.94 -5.17 -9.53
CA ASP A 56 2.05 -5.58 -10.62
C ASP A 56 0.84 -6.40 -10.16
N LEU A 57 1.05 -7.26 -9.16
CA LEU A 57 -0.03 -8.04 -8.56
C LEU A 57 -1.01 -7.11 -7.83
N LEU A 58 -0.51 -6.22 -6.97
CA LEU A 58 -1.37 -5.34 -6.18
C LEU A 58 -2.13 -4.33 -7.04
N CYS A 59 -1.55 -3.87 -8.15
CA CYS A 59 -2.22 -2.97 -9.10
C CYS A 59 -3.50 -3.55 -9.71
N GLN A 60 -3.65 -4.88 -9.75
CA GLN A 60 -4.87 -5.52 -10.24
C GLN A 60 -6.05 -5.42 -9.26
N TYR A 61 -5.75 -5.30 -7.95
CA TYR A 61 -6.75 -5.38 -6.88
C TYR A 61 -6.93 -4.07 -6.09
N ALA A 62 -5.92 -3.19 -6.10
CA ALA A 62 -5.91 -1.95 -5.34
C ALA A 62 -6.33 -0.75 -6.20
N ASP A 63 -6.91 0.26 -5.55
CA ASP A 63 -7.13 1.58 -6.15
C ASP A 63 -6.09 2.60 -5.62
N VAL A 64 -5.46 2.31 -4.48
CA VAL A 64 -4.38 3.10 -3.88
C VAL A 64 -3.32 2.17 -3.29
N LEU A 65 -2.06 2.38 -3.66
CA LEU A 65 -0.92 1.62 -3.13
C LEU A 65 -0.39 2.29 -1.85
N GLN A 66 -0.40 1.59 -0.73
CA GLN A 66 0.20 2.10 0.51
C GLN A 66 1.66 1.64 0.65
N ILE A 67 2.55 2.58 0.97
CA ILE A 67 3.89 2.28 1.48
C ILE A 67 3.89 2.44 3.00
N GLY A 68 4.22 1.37 3.71
CA GLY A 68 4.31 1.36 5.17
C GLY A 68 5.48 2.20 5.69
N ALA A 69 5.36 2.69 6.93
CA ALA A 69 6.38 3.53 7.56
C ALA A 69 7.78 2.87 7.63
N ARG A 70 7.85 1.54 7.70
CA ARG A 70 9.11 0.77 7.68
C ARG A 70 9.77 0.72 6.31
N ASN A 71 9.01 0.98 5.25
CA ASN A 71 9.45 1.00 3.86
C ASN A 71 9.58 2.43 3.33
N MET A 72 9.45 3.48 4.16
CA MET A 72 9.53 4.87 3.72
C MET A 72 10.87 5.18 3.03
N GLN A 73 11.96 4.51 3.38
CA GLN A 73 13.28 4.68 2.76
C GLN A 73 13.68 3.48 1.88
N ASN A 74 12.71 2.65 1.47
CA ASN A 74 12.96 1.58 0.52
C ASN A 74 12.89 2.15 -0.90
N TYR A 75 13.97 2.79 -1.36
CA TYR A 75 13.97 3.57 -2.60
C TYR A 75 13.61 2.74 -3.85
N HIS A 76 14.04 1.49 -3.93
CA HIS A 76 13.64 0.59 -5.02
C HIS A 76 12.13 0.33 -5.04
N LEU A 77 11.51 0.20 -3.87
CA LEU A 77 10.04 0.08 -3.79
C LEU A 77 9.35 1.38 -4.15
N LEU A 78 9.89 2.53 -3.74
CA LEU A 78 9.34 3.85 -4.05
C LEU A 78 9.35 4.13 -5.56
N GLN A 79 10.46 3.84 -6.23
CA GLN A 79 10.59 3.94 -7.68
C GLN A 79 9.59 3.01 -8.38
N ALA A 80 9.55 1.74 -7.97
CA ALA A 80 8.65 0.74 -8.56
C ALA A 80 7.16 1.12 -8.43
N VAL A 81 6.74 1.76 -7.33
CA VAL A 81 5.35 2.26 -7.24
C VAL A 81 5.12 3.57 -8.00
N GLY A 82 6.17 4.40 -8.16
CA GLY A 82 6.14 5.62 -8.97
C GLY A 82 5.94 5.36 -10.46
N GLU A 83 6.46 4.26 -10.98
CA GLU A 83 6.23 3.83 -12.38
C GLU A 83 4.77 3.41 -12.66
N THR A 84 3.93 3.29 -11.63
CA THR A 84 2.51 2.93 -11.77
C THR A 84 1.62 4.16 -11.99
N ARG A 85 0.39 3.94 -12.44
CA ARG A 85 -0.63 5.02 -12.56
C ARG A 85 -1.56 5.14 -11.35
N LEU A 86 -1.32 4.36 -10.29
CA LEU A 86 -2.17 4.36 -9.11
C LEU A 86 -1.69 5.40 -8.09
N PRO A 87 -2.61 6.08 -7.39
CA PRO A 87 -2.26 6.93 -6.26
C PRO A 87 -1.46 6.16 -5.20
N VAL A 88 -0.45 6.82 -4.62
CA VAL A 88 0.40 6.26 -3.56
C VAL A 88 0.11 6.94 -2.22
N LEU A 89 -0.15 6.14 -1.18
CA LEU A 89 -0.23 6.58 0.21
C LEU A 89 1.10 6.25 0.92
N LEU A 90 2.00 7.23 0.98
CA LEU A 90 3.28 7.10 1.69
C LEU A 90 3.11 7.43 3.17
N LYS A 91 3.50 6.50 4.06
CA LYS A 91 3.56 6.76 5.50
C LYS A 91 4.95 7.24 5.91
N ARG A 92 4.99 8.31 6.72
CA ARG A 92 6.22 8.80 7.35
C ARG A 92 6.82 7.73 8.27
N GLY A 93 8.13 7.54 8.16
CA GLY A 93 8.93 6.69 9.04
C GLY A 93 8.90 7.19 10.48
N PRO A 94 8.94 6.32 11.49
CA PRO A 94 8.70 6.69 12.89
C PRO A 94 9.70 7.72 13.43
N SER A 95 10.89 7.79 12.85
CA SER A 95 11.96 8.71 13.26
C SER A 95 12.45 9.61 12.12
N ALA A 96 11.79 9.57 10.97
CA ALA A 96 12.18 10.39 9.83
C ALA A 96 11.83 11.86 10.08
N THR A 97 12.67 12.80 9.64
CA THR A 97 12.34 14.23 9.61
C THR A 97 11.25 14.52 8.56
N ILE A 98 10.74 15.75 8.53
CA ILE A 98 9.82 16.16 7.45
C ILE A 98 10.56 16.23 6.12
N GLU A 99 11.80 16.72 6.13
CA GLU A 99 12.65 16.79 4.93
C GLU A 99 12.89 15.39 4.35
N GLU A 100 13.28 14.41 5.17
CA GLU A 100 13.47 13.02 4.72
C GLU A 100 12.19 12.41 4.16
N PHE A 101 11.02 12.77 4.71
CA PHE A 101 9.72 12.31 4.22
C PHE A 101 9.36 12.93 2.87
N LEU A 102 9.62 14.23 2.68
CA LEU A 102 9.41 14.91 1.40
C LEU A 102 10.37 14.38 0.34
N LEU A 103 11.65 14.21 0.67
CA LEU A 103 12.64 13.63 -0.25
C LEU A 103 12.29 12.19 -0.64
N ALA A 104 11.77 11.38 0.29
CA ALA A 104 11.25 10.06 -0.04
C ALA A 104 10.06 10.11 -1.03
N THR A 105 9.28 11.20 -1.01
CA THR A 105 8.16 11.40 -1.95
C THR A 105 8.69 11.72 -3.36
N GLU A 106 9.80 12.45 -3.48
CA GLU A 106 10.43 12.73 -4.79
C GLU A 106 10.80 11.46 -5.55
N TYR A 107 11.25 10.40 -4.86
CA TYR A 107 11.51 9.08 -5.50
C TYR A 107 10.27 8.43 -6.14
N ILE A 108 9.06 8.85 -5.75
CA ILE A 108 7.80 8.41 -6.37
C ILE A 108 7.43 9.33 -7.54
N LEU A 109 7.72 10.63 -7.43
CA LEU A 109 7.30 11.65 -8.41
C LEU A 109 8.24 11.76 -9.62
N ASP A 110 9.52 11.42 -9.47
CA ASP A 110 10.56 11.55 -10.49
C ASP A 110 10.61 10.34 -11.46
N GLN A 111 9.48 9.67 -11.70
CA GLN A 111 9.39 8.45 -12.53
C GLN A 111 8.51 8.66 -13.78
#